data_AF-A0A6I6EGS0-F1
#
_entry.id   AF-A0A6I6EGS0-F1
#
_cell.length_a   1.000
_cell.length_b   1.000
_cell.length_c   1.000
_cell.angle_alpha   90.00
_cell.angle_beta   90.00
_cell.angle_gamma   90.00
#
_symmetry.space_group_name_H-M   'P 1'
#
loop_
_entity.id
_entity.type
_entity.pdbx_description
1 polymer ?
#
loop_
_entity_poly.entity_id
_entity_poly.type
_entity_poly.pdbx_seq_one_letter_code
_entity_poly.pdbx_strand_id
1 'polypeptide(L)'
;MIESECLAYAAKSANEVCGLIIEGMRLWRCANEHPDPGRNFRVGEQDWLEAEETGEITAVFHSHPEQKLVLSAADRTAQLATGIHWWLASGGELRKFRPVPHLLGRRFEHGVMDCYTLFRDAYHLCGIDLPDFERTNGWWVRGENLYLKNMASNGFHEVGFEVIQPGDVIIRRAFPECDPCHAMIWLGDNIVLHHEVHGRLSRREPLRQIHVPLIHSIWRHEQCSSLDLQGIYDDISAKSL
;
A
#
# COMPACT_ATOMS: atom_id res chain seq x y z
N MET A 1 0.47 -26.54 1.41
CA MET A 1 0.44 -25.22 2.06
C MET A 1 -0.81 -24.51 1.57
N ILE A 2 -1.49 -23.76 2.44
CA ILE A 2 -2.80 -23.15 2.13
C ILE A 2 -2.75 -22.23 0.90
N GLU A 3 -1.61 -21.60 0.64
CA GLU A 3 -1.41 -20.73 -0.52
C GLU A 3 -1.63 -21.48 -1.85
N SER A 4 -1.14 -22.72 -1.94
CA SER A 4 -1.36 -23.56 -3.13
C SER A 4 -2.82 -23.94 -3.30
N GLU A 5 -3.56 -24.10 -2.19
CA GLU A 5 -5.00 -24.36 -2.23
C GLU A 5 -5.78 -23.13 -2.70
N CYS A 6 -5.43 -21.94 -2.22
CA CYS A 6 -5.97 -20.66 -2.68
C CYS A 6 -5.78 -20.48 -4.20
N LEU A 7 -4.55 -20.69 -4.68
CA LEU A 7 -4.24 -20.60 -6.11
C LEU A 7 -5.01 -21.63 -6.94
N ALA A 8 -5.08 -22.87 -6.48
CA ALA A 8 -5.84 -23.92 -7.15
C ALA A 8 -7.36 -23.66 -7.15
N TYR A 9 -7.86 -22.93 -6.16
CA TYR A 9 -9.26 -22.51 -6.12
C TYR A 9 -9.53 -21.37 -7.11
N ALA A 10 -8.68 -20.34 -7.11
CA ALA A 10 -8.76 -19.22 -8.07
C ALA A 10 -8.72 -19.71 -9.52
N ALA A 11 -7.84 -20.66 -9.84
CA ALA A 11 -7.69 -21.19 -11.20
C ALA A 11 -8.91 -21.97 -11.74
N LYS A 12 -9.91 -22.30 -10.91
CA LYS A 12 -11.10 -23.07 -11.32
C LYS A 12 -12.22 -22.21 -11.90
N SER A 13 -12.10 -20.89 -11.84
CA SER A 13 -13.18 -19.96 -12.20
C SER A 13 -12.67 -18.87 -13.13
N ALA A 14 -13.53 -18.44 -14.06
CA ALA A 14 -13.32 -17.22 -14.84
C ALA A 14 -13.88 -15.96 -14.15
N ASN A 15 -14.65 -16.15 -13.07
CA ASN A 15 -15.16 -15.12 -12.18
C ASN A 15 -14.33 -15.07 -10.90
N GLU A 16 -14.46 -14.00 -10.12
CA GLU A 16 -13.89 -13.92 -8.78
C GLU A 16 -14.42 -15.04 -7.90
N VAL A 17 -13.48 -15.75 -7.24
CA VAL A 17 -13.79 -16.61 -6.11
C VAL A 17 -13.46 -15.89 -4.81
N CYS A 18 -14.14 -16.26 -3.73
CA CYS A 18 -13.90 -15.69 -2.42
C CYS A 18 -13.93 -16.77 -1.33
N GLY A 19 -13.36 -16.44 -0.18
CA GLY A 19 -13.30 -17.32 0.97
C GLY A 19 -12.77 -16.63 2.21
N LEU A 20 -12.70 -17.38 3.30
CA LEU A 20 -12.24 -16.93 4.60
C LEU A 20 -11.07 -17.81 5.05
N ILE A 21 -10.04 -17.19 5.59
CA ILE A 21 -8.86 -17.89 6.10
C ILE A 21 -8.99 -17.99 7.61
N ILE A 22 -9.16 -19.23 8.08
CA ILE A 22 -9.35 -19.56 9.49
C ILE A 22 -8.01 -19.95 10.09
N GLU A 23 -7.63 -19.28 11.18
CA GLU A 23 -6.38 -19.47 11.93
C GLU A 23 -5.10 -19.40 11.07
N GLY A 24 -5.16 -18.72 9.92
CA GLY A 24 -4.06 -18.65 8.95
C GLY A 24 -3.76 -19.97 8.22
N MET A 25 -4.51 -21.03 8.45
CA MET A 25 -4.14 -22.40 8.05
C MET A 25 -5.20 -23.13 7.23
N ARG A 26 -6.48 -22.72 7.30
CA ARG A 26 -7.59 -23.37 6.58
C ARG A 26 -8.38 -22.37 5.73
N LEU A 27 -8.63 -22.74 4.47
CA LEU A 27 -9.50 -21.99 3.57
C LEU A 27 -10.95 -22.49 3.71
N TRP A 28 -11.85 -21.63 4.16
CA TRP A 28 -13.30 -21.80 4.01
C TRP A 28 -13.71 -21.17 2.67
N ARG A 29 -14.22 -21.97 1.74
CA ARG A 29 -14.62 -21.48 0.42
C ARG A 29 -16.05 -20.95 0.50
N CYS A 30 -16.27 -19.73 0.03
CA CYS A 30 -17.58 -19.10 0.03
C CYS A 30 -18.14 -19.06 -1.39
N ALA A 31 -19.46 -19.06 -1.52
CA ALA A 31 -20.08 -18.70 -2.78
C ALA A 31 -19.92 -17.19 -3.01
N ASN A 32 -19.56 -16.79 -4.23
CA ASN A 32 -19.58 -15.37 -4.59
C ASN A 32 -21.04 -14.94 -4.85
N GLU A 33 -21.61 -14.17 -3.93
CA GLU A 33 -23.00 -13.68 -4.01
C GLU A 33 -23.13 -12.31 -4.69
N HIS A 34 -22.06 -11.79 -5.30
CA HIS A 34 -22.12 -10.51 -6.00
C HIS A 34 -22.92 -10.65 -7.32
N PRO A 35 -23.80 -9.69 -7.67
CA PRO A 35 -24.56 -9.73 -8.93
C PRO A 35 -23.69 -9.63 -10.19
N ASP A 36 -22.48 -9.09 -10.05
CA ASP A 36 -21.44 -9.04 -11.09
C ASP A 36 -20.17 -9.76 -10.59
N PRO A 37 -20.15 -11.11 -10.60
CA PRO A 37 -19.05 -11.90 -10.05
C PRO A 37 -17.80 -11.89 -10.94
N GLY A 38 -17.89 -11.36 -12.16
CA GLY A 38 -16.74 -11.25 -13.06
C GLY A 38 -15.76 -10.12 -12.69
N ARG A 39 -16.16 -9.23 -11.78
CA ARG A 39 -15.41 -8.01 -11.42
C ARG A 39 -15.38 -7.70 -9.93
N ASN A 40 -16.19 -8.40 -9.14
CA ASN A 40 -16.33 -8.16 -7.72
C ASN A 40 -16.73 -9.45 -7.01
N PHE A 41 -16.61 -9.45 -5.69
CA PHE A 41 -17.14 -10.51 -4.85
C PHE A 41 -17.94 -9.99 -3.66
N ARG A 42 -18.80 -10.87 -3.13
CA ARG A 42 -19.45 -10.69 -1.84
C ARG A 42 -19.52 -12.03 -1.14
N VAL A 43 -18.96 -12.10 0.06
CA VAL A 43 -19.13 -13.25 0.97
C VAL A 43 -20.50 -13.15 1.61
N GLY A 44 -21.26 -14.26 1.61
CA GLY A 44 -22.56 -14.32 2.27
C GLY A 44 -22.44 -14.23 3.79
N GLU A 45 -23.44 -13.65 4.45
CA GLU A 45 -23.46 -13.52 5.91
C GLU A 45 -23.43 -14.89 6.61
N GLN A 46 -24.12 -15.87 6.04
CA GLN A 46 -24.15 -17.23 6.59
C GLN A 46 -22.77 -17.91 6.53
N ASP A 47 -22.07 -17.78 5.40
CA ASP A 47 -20.70 -18.29 5.25
C ASP A 47 -19.75 -17.69 6.28
N TRP A 48 -19.89 -16.39 6.58
CA TRP A 48 -19.09 -15.71 7.60
C TRP A 48 -19.35 -16.26 9.00
N LEU A 49 -20.63 -16.33 9.39
CA LEU A 49 -21.03 -16.82 10.71
C LEU A 49 -20.58 -18.26 10.95
N GLU A 50 -20.82 -19.14 9.98
CA GLU A 50 -20.41 -20.55 10.08
C GLU A 50 -18.89 -20.70 10.13
N ALA A 51 -18.14 -19.88 9.39
CA ALA A 51 -16.68 -19.89 9.45
C ALA A 51 -16.17 -19.47 10.85
N GLU A 52 -16.72 -18.39 11.43
CA GLU A 52 -16.37 -17.90 12.77
C GLU A 52 -16.63 -18.94 13.87
N GLU A 53 -17.70 -19.73 13.77
CA GLU A 53 -17.98 -20.81 14.72
C GLU A 53 -16.90 -21.90 14.73
N THR A 54 -16.10 -22.00 13.67
CA THR A 54 -15.06 -23.02 13.52
C THR A 54 -13.64 -22.53 13.76
N GLY A 55 -13.45 -21.24 14.08
CA GLY A 55 -12.15 -20.65 14.43
C GLY A 55 -12.06 -19.16 14.09
N GLU A 56 -10.95 -18.52 14.48
CA GLU A 56 -10.72 -17.10 14.21
C GLU A 56 -10.51 -16.86 12.71
N ILE A 57 -11.32 -15.96 12.12
CA ILE A 57 -11.09 -15.47 10.76
C ILE A 57 -9.93 -14.47 10.79
N THR A 58 -8.83 -14.87 10.16
CA THR A 58 -7.58 -14.09 10.13
C THR A 58 -7.41 -13.30 8.84
N ALA A 59 -8.06 -13.73 7.75
CA ALA A 59 -8.05 -13.01 6.48
C ALA A 59 -9.29 -13.30 5.62
N VAL A 60 -9.61 -12.34 4.74
CA VAL A 60 -10.48 -12.58 3.57
C VAL A 60 -9.58 -13.01 2.41
N PHE A 61 -9.99 -14.04 1.67
CA PHE A 61 -9.36 -14.46 0.44
C PHE A 61 -10.26 -14.13 -0.76
N HIS A 62 -9.68 -13.59 -1.82
CA HIS A 62 -10.36 -13.45 -3.11
C HIS A 62 -9.39 -13.56 -4.30
N SER A 63 -9.94 -13.58 -5.51
CA SER A 63 -9.15 -13.62 -6.74
C SER A 63 -9.60 -12.55 -7.75
N HIS A 64 -8.66 -11.96 -8.47
CA HIS A 64 -8.98 -11.20 -9.68
C HIS A 64 -8.85 -12.08 -10.93
N PRO A 65 -9.83 -12.07 -11.86
CA PRO A 65 -9.74 -12.84 -13.10
C PRO A 65 -8.79 -12.17 -14.10
N GLU A 66 -8.66 -10.84 -14.03
CA GLU A 66 -7.64 -10.08 -14.74
C GLU A 66 -6.27 -10.16 -14.04
N GLN A 67 -5.19 -9.93 -14.78
CA GLN A 67 -3.82 -9.89 -14.25
C GLN A 67 -3.57 -8.60 -13.46
N LYS A 68 -4.15 -8.52 -12.27
CA LYS A 68 -4.05 -7.40 -11.33
C LYS A 68 -3.83 -7.94 -9.92
N LEU A 69 -2.60 -7.87 -9.43
CA LEU A 69 -2.20 -8.36 -8.09
C LEU A 69 -2.14 -7.23 -7.04
N VAL A 70 -3.03 -6.24 -7.19
CA VAL A 70 -3.26 -5.15 -6.23
C VAL A 70 -4.74 -4.99 -5.97
N LEU A 71 -5.09 -4.58 -4.76
CA LEU A 71 -6.47 -4.41 -4.31
C LEU A 71 -7.18 -3.32 -5.13
N SER A 72 -8.42 -3.59 -5.53
CA SER A 72 -9.32 -2.60 -6.14
C SER A 72 -9.80 -1.55 -5.12
N ALA A 73 -10.42 -0.47 -5.59
CA ALA A 73 -11.03 0.52 -4.70
C ALA A 73 -12.12 -0.10 -3.77
N ALA A 74 -12.89 -1.06 -4.29
CA ALA A 74 -13.89 -1.79 -3.52
C ALA A 74 -13.24 -2.68 -2.46
N ASP A 75 -12.17 -3.41 -2.84
CA ASP A 75 -11.40 -4.25 -1.93
C ASP A 75 -10.81 -3.42 -0.79
N ARG A 76 -10.26 -2.24 -1.08
CA ARG A 76 -9.68 -1.35 -0.07
C ARG A 76 -10.72 -0.89 0.94
N THR A 77 -11.92 -0.56 0.47
CA THR A 77 -13.05 -0.18 1.33
C THR A 77 -13.45 -1.35 2.24
N ALA A 78 -13.60 -2.54 1.67
CA ALA A 78 -13.99 -3.74 2.41
C ALA A 78 -12.88 -4.25 3.36
N GLN A 79 -11.61 -4.13 2.99
CA GLN A 79 -10.48 -4.47 3.84
C GLN A 79 -10.45 -3.61 5.09
N LEU A 80 -10.68 -2.30 4.95
CA LEU A 80 -10.74 -1.41 6.10
C LEU A 80 -11.98 -1.62 6.96
N ALA A 81 -13.11 -2.00 6.36
CA ALA A 81 -14.32 -2.36 7.11
C ALA A 81 -14.14 -3.63 7.95
N THR A 82 -13.45 -4.64 7.39
CA THR A 82 -13.18 -5.91 8.08
C THR A 82 -12.03 -5.82 9.08
N GLY A 83 -11.03 -4.95 8.83
CA GLY A 83 -9.90 -4.73 9.73
C GLY A 83 -8.91 -5.89 9.82
N ILE A 84 -9.02 -6.89 8.94
CA ILE A 84 -8.16 -8.09 8.91
C ILE A 84 -7.31 -8.15 7.62
N HIS A 85 -6.45 -9.16 7.51
CA HIS A 85 -5.62 -9.35 6.33
C HIS A 85 -6.45 -9.72 5.11
N TRP A 86 -5.97 -9.38 3.92
CA TRP A 86 -6.61 -9.76 2.66
C TRP A 86 -5.63 -10.50 1.78
N TRP A 87 -6.03 -11.65 1.24
CA TRP A 87 -5.20 -12.50 0.39
C TRP A 87 -5.79 -12.47 -1.02
N LEU A 88 -5.04 -11.92 -1.96
CA LEU A 88 -5.46 -11.77 -3.35
C LEU A 88 -4.68 -12.74 -4.23
N ALA A 89 -5.40 -13.57 -4.98
CA ALA A 89 -4.83 -14.37 -6.05
C ALA A 89 -5.09 -13.73 -7.43
N SER A 90 -4.06 -13.63 -8.26
CA SER A 90 -4.19 -13.20 -9.66
C SER A 90 -3.00 -13.69 -10.47
N GLY A 91 -3.22 -14.09 -11.72
CA GLY A 91 -2.12 -14.50 -12.61
C GLY A 91 -1.29 -15.70 -12.14
N GLY A 92 -1.83 -16.53 -11.24
CA GLY A 92 -1.09 -17.65 -10.62
C GLY A 92 -0.21 -17.25 -9.43
N GLU A 93 -0.27 -15.98 -9.02
CA GLU A 93 0.44 -15.45 -7.85
C GLU A 93 -0.55 -15.12 -6.73
N LEU A 94 -0.07 -15.17 -5.49
CA LEU A 94 -0.83 -14.83 -4.29
C LEU A 94 -0.10 -13.73 -3.52
N ARG A 95 -0.79 -12.65 -3.19
CA ARG A 95 -0.27 -11.56 -2.36
C ARG A 95 -1.13 -11.37 -1.12
N LYS A 96 -0.47 -11.11 0.02
CA LYS A 96 -1.13 -10.86 1.31
C LYS A 96 -0.99 -9.38 1.66
N PHE A 97 -2.10 -8.76 2.03
CA PHE A 97 -2.19 -7.35 2.37
C PHE A 97 -2.53 -7.21 3.84
N ARG A 98 -1.70 -6.46 4.58
CA ARG A 98 -2.06 -6.00 5.92
C ARG A 98 -3.00 -4.80 5.78
N PRO A 99 -4.00 -4.65 6.65
CA PRO A 99 -4.85 -3.48 6.62
C PRO A 99 -4.00 -2.24 6.96
N VAL A 100 -3.98 -1.27 6.04
CA VAL A 100 -3.42 0.06 6.24
C VAL A 100 -4.49 1.10 6.05
N PRO A 101 -4.52 2.20 6.84
CA PRO A 101 -5.45 3.30 6.60
C PRO A 101 -5.36 3.78 5.15
N HIS A 102 -6.44 4.34 4.60
CA HIS A 102 -6.36 5.00 3.30
C HIS A 102 -5.20 6.00 3.25
N LEU A 103 -4.51 6.07 2.10
CA LEU A 103 -3.36 6.94 1.87
C LEU A 103 -3.73 8.41 2.01
N LEU A 104 -5.00 8.77 1.74
CA LEU A 104 -5.52 10.12 1.88
C LEU A 104 -6.27 10.33 3.20
N GLY A 105 -6.20 11.56 3.72
CA GLY A 105 -6.95 11.98 4.90
C GLY A 105 -6.32 11.58 6.24
N ARG A 106 -5.05 11.17 6.27
CA ARG A 106 -4.32 10.81 7.49
C ARG A 106 -3.94 12.09 8.25
N ARG A 107 -4.02 12.05 9.58
CA ARG A 107 -3.45 13.09 10.45
C ARG A 107 -1.99 12.76 10.75
N PHE A 108 -1.16 13.79 10.80
CA PHE A 108 0.27 13.62 11.01
C PHE A 108 0.58 13.32 12.48
N GLU A 109 1.31 12.24 12.73
CA GLU A 109 1.89 11.88 14.02
C GLU A 109 3.30 11.32 13.78
N HIS A 110 4.33 12.02 14.26
CA HIS A 110 5.72 11.68 13.97
C HIS A 110 6.09 10.28 14.50
N GLY A 111 6.71 9.45 13.67
CA GLY A 111 7.09 8.08 14.03
C GLY A 111 5.94 7.06 14.01
N VAL A 112 4.69 7.51 13.84
CA VAL A 112 3.50 6.64 13.85
C VAL A 112 2.75 6.74 12.53
N MET A 113 2.26 7.93 12.20
CA MET A 113 1.48 8.23 11.01
C MET A 113 2.07 9.47 10.33
N ASP A 114 3.24 9.32 9.72
CA ASP A 114 3.99 10.42 9.13
C ASP A 114 4.26 10.23 7.64
N CYS A 115 5.20 11.01 7.08
CA CYS A 115 5.60 10.94 5.69
C CYS A 115 6.25 9.60 5.34
N TYR A 116 6.99 8.98 6.27
CA TYR A 116 7.58 7.66 6.05
C TYR A 116 6.52 6.57 6.07
N THR A 117 5.61 6.59 7.06
CA THR A 117 4.50 5.62 7.13
C THR A 117 3.62 5.70 5.87
N LEU A 118 3.32 6.90 5.38
CA LEU A 118 2.60 7.08 4.11
C LEU A 118 3.35 6.44 2.94
N PHE A 119 4.65 6.73 2.82
CA PHE A 119 5.49 6.18 1.75
C PHE A 119 5.54 4.65 1.79
N ARG A 120 5.83 4.08 2.97
CA ARG A 120 5.86 2.63 3.20
C ARG A 120 4.53 1.97 2.87
N ASP A 121 3.41 2.55 3.31
CA ASP A 121 2.10 1.97 3.06
C ASP A 121 1.70 2.05 1.58
N ALA A 122 2.09 3.11 0.85
CA ALA A 122 1.89 3.19 -0.59
C ALA A 122 2.67 2.09 -1.32
N TYR A 123 3.93 1.85 -0.93
CA TYR A 123 4.75 0.78 -1.49
C TYR A 123 4.18 -0.61 -1.16
N HIS A 124 3.68 -0.82 0.05
CA HIS A 124 2.98 -2.05 0.45
C HIS A 124 1.81 -2.36 -0.50
N LEU A 125 0.97 -1.34 -0.79
CA LEU A 125 -0.16 -1.49 -1.70
C LEU A 125 0.25 -1.78 -3.15
N CYS A 126 1.45 -1.40 -3.56
CA CYS A 126 2.01 -1.67 -4.88
C CYS A 126 2.83 -2.97 -4.96
N GLY A 127 3.06 -3.65 -3.83
CA GLY A 127 3.73 -4.96 -3.78
C GLY A 127 5.13 -4.99 -3.19
N ILE A 128 5.58 -3.91 -2.54
CA ILE A 128 6.89 -3.86 -1.88
C ILE A 128 6.71 -3.53 -0.41
N ASP A 129 7.08 -4.48 0.44
CA ASP A 129 7.10 -4.28 1.89
C ASP A 129 8.45 -3.69 2.32
N LEU A 130 8.41 -2.43 2.77
CA LEU A 130 9.57 -1.75 3.35
C LEU A 130 9.56 -1.92 4.88
N PRO A 131 10.74 -2.00 5.53
CA PRO A 131 10.82 -2.12 6.98
C PRO A 131 10.28 -0.86 7.68
N ASP A 132 9.94 -0.98 8.96
CA ASP A 132 9.85 0.19 9.83
C ASP A 132 11.21 0.48 10.47
N PHE A 133 11.40 1.73 10.87
CA PHE A 133 12.54 2.11 11.71
C PHE A 133 12.12 3.18 12.71
N GLU A 134 12.73 3.11 13.89
CA GLU A 134 12.55 4.13 14.91
C GLU A 134 13.10 5.46 14.39
N ARG A 135 12.29 6.50 14.54
CA ARG A 135 12.60 7.86 14.09
C ARG A 135 12.11 8.84 15.13
N THR A 136 12.80 8.87 16.27
CA THR A 136 12.47 9.77 17.38
C THR A 136 12.54 11.22 16.91
N ASN A 137 11.55 12.02 17.27
CA ASN A 137 11.44 13.42 16.83
C ASN A 137 12.77 14.20 16.98
N GLY A 138 13.10 15.01 15.97
CA GLY A 138 14.34 15.77 15.92
C GLY A 138 15.58 15.00 15.45
N TRP A 139 15.44 13.77 14.95
CA TRP A 139 16.59 12.98 14.45
C TRP A 139 17.38 13.67 13.34
N TRP A 140 16.73 14.54 12.56
CA TRP A 140 17.33 15.25 11.43
C TRP A 140 18.34 16.34 11.81
N VAL A 141 18.46 16.69 13.11
CA VAL A 141 19.50 17.59 13.62
C VAL A 141 20.57 16.86 14.45
N ARG A 142 20.55 15.51 14.44
CA ARG A 142 21.47 14.67 15.21
C ARG A 142 22.47 13.89 14.34
N GLY A 143 22.48 14.12 13.03
CA GLY A 143 23.40 13.46 12.09
C GLY A 143 23.06 11.99 11.80
N GLU A 144 21.86 11.54 12.17
CA GLU A 144 21.44 10.14 12.02
C GLU A 144 21.27 9.73 10.54
N ASN A 145 20.89 10.66 9.65
CA ASN A 145 20.74 10.43 8.21
C ASN A 145 19.86 9.22 7.84
N LEU A 146 18.74 9.05 8.56
CA LEU A 146 17.90 7.86 8.46
C LEU A 146 17.39 7.58 7.04
N TYR A 147 16.92 8.59 6.29
CA TYR A 147 16.43 8.36 4.93
C TYR A 147 17.54 7.81 4.03
N LEU A 148 18.70 8.46 3.95
CA LEU A 148 19.77 8.06 3.02
C LEU A 148 20.26 6.63 3.30
N LYS A 149 20.43 6.29 4.58
CA LYS A 149 20.84 4.93 4.99
C LYS A 149 19.78 3.89 4.64
N ASN A 150 18.52 4.18 4.95
CA ASN A 150 17.43 3.23 4.72
C ASN A 150 17.12 3.06 3.23
N MET A 151 17.12 4.12 2.43
CA MET A 151 16.84 4.02 1.00
C MET A 151 17.88 3.12 0.32
N ALA A 152 19.18 3.41 0.49
CA ALA A 152 20.24 2.60 -0.11
C ALA A 152 20.21 1.13 0.37
N SER A 153 19.88 0.89 1.64
CA SER A 153 19.83 -0.47 2.20
C SER A 153 18.60 -1.28 1.77
N ASN A 154 17.57 -0.62 1.21
CA ASN A 154 16.31 -1.25 0.82
C ASN A 154 16.08 -1.12 -0.70
N GLY A 155 17.12 -1.33 -1.49
CA GLY A 155 16.99 -1.46 -2.96
C GLY A 155 16.72 -0.17 -3.71
N PHE A 156 16.92 1.01 -3.09
CA PHE A 156 16.81 2.28 -3.79
C PHE A 156 18.16 2.79 -4.30
N HIS A 157 18.13 3.43 -5.46
CA HIS A 157 19.25 4.20 -6.02
C HIS A 157 18.79 5.61 -6.39
N GLU A 158 19.72 6.56 -6.37
CA GLU A 158 19.42 7.95 -6.76
C GLU A 158 19.23 8.08 -8.28
N VAL A 159 18.28 8.93 -8.66
CA VAL A 159 18.01 9.30 -10.05
C VAL A 159 17.90 10.82 -10.18
N GLY A 160 18.19 11.34 -11.38
CA GLY A 160 18.05 12.76 -11.68
C GLY A 160 16.59 13.17 -11.86
N PHE A 161 16.32 14.46 -11.66
CA PHE A 161 14.97 15.03 -11.81
C PHE A 161 14.44 14.89 -13.25
N GLU A 162 15.33 14.95 -14.23
CA GLU A 162 15.04 14.84 -15.66
C GLU A 162 14.54 13.46 -16.09
N VAL A 163 14.77 12.42 -15.29
CA VAL A 163 14.30 11.05 -15.55
C VAL A 163 13.27 10.57 -14.52
N ILE A 164 12.74 11.48 -13.69
CA ILE A 164 11.76 11.13 -12.66
C ILE A 164 10.52 10.46 -13.28
N GLN A 165 10.03 9.41 -12.63
CA GLN A 165 8.87 8.66 -13.09
C GLN A 165 7.93 8.34 -11.92
N PRO A 166 6.64 8.03 -12.20
CA PRO A 166 5.70 7.65 -11.16
C PRO A 166 6.23 6.51 -10.27
N GLY A 167 6.05 6.65 -8.96
CA GLY A 167 6.59 5.74 -7.95
C GLY A 167 7.92 6.20 -7.34
N ASP A 168 8.68 7.06 -8.01
CA ASP A 168 9.93 7.61 -7.44
C ASP A 168 9.65 8.43 -6.17
N VAL A 169 10.60 8.38 -5.24
CA VAL A 169 10.50 9.02 -3.92
C VAL A 169 11.36 10.28 -3.90
N ILE A 170 10.72 11.43 -3.72
CA ILE A 170 11.40 12.71 -3.54
C ILE A 170 11.72 12.86 -2.05
N ILE A 171 13.01 12.98 -1.73
CA ILE A 171 13.49 13.21 -0.37
C ILE A 171 13.86 14.70 -0.21
N ARG A 172 13.36 15.30 0.88
CA ARG A 172 13.53 16.72 1.18
C ARG A 172 14.13 16.95 2.56
N ARG A 173 14.75 18.12 2.72
CA ARG A 173 15.18 18.69 4.00
C ARG A 173 14.11 19.61 4.55
N ALA A 174 14.05 19.75 5.88
CA ALA A 174 13.25 20.80 6.52
C ALA A 174 13.91 22.18 6.34
N PHE A 175 15.25 22.23 6.37
CA PHE A 175 16.08 23.42 6.12
C PHE A 175 17.48 22.98 5.65
N PRO A 176 18.30 23.85 5.03
CA PRO A 176 19.52 23.44 4.33
C PRO A 176 20.52 22.61 5.15
N GLU A 177 20.66 22.91 6.45
CA GLU A 177 21.66 22.27 7.30
C GLU A 177 21.21 20.97 8.00
N CYS A 178 19.92 20.59 7.93
CA CYS A 178 19.47 19.35 8.54
C CYS A 178 19.63 18.15 7.62
N ASP A 179 19.73 16.95 8.18
CA ASP A 179 19.64 15.71 7.41
C ASP A 179 18.32 15.66 6.60
N PRO A 180 18.29 15.00 5.44
CA PRO A 180 17.06 14.81 4.67
C PRO A 180 16.05 13.99 5.48
N CYS A 181 14.85 14.53 5.69
CA CYS A 181 13.94 14.12 6.75
C CYS A 181 12.47 14.01 6.33
N HIS A 182 12.18 14.16 5.04
CA HIS A 182 10.82 14.17 4.53
C HIS A 182 10.70 13.48 3.18
N ALA A 183 9.67 12.67 3.00
CA ALA A 183 9.42 11.92 1.77
C ALA A 183 8.09 12.32 1.10
N MET A 184 8.09 12.29 -0.22
CA MET A 184 6.91 12.44 -1.08
C MET A 184 7.02 11.43 -2.22
N ILE A 185 5.92 10.84 -2.65
CA ILE A 185 5.92 9.95 -3.82
C ILE A 185 5.48 10.75 -5.04
N TRP A 186 6.25 10.70 -6.12
CA TRP A 186 5.88 11.28 -7.40
C TRP A 186 4.82 10.41 -8.09
N LEU A 187 3.69 11.01 -8.46
CA LEU A 187 2.60 10.34 -9.17
C LEU A 187 2.59 10.62 -10.68
N GLY A 188 3.45 11.52 -11.15
CA GLY A 188 3.40 12.03 -12.53
C GLY A 188 2.72 13.39 -12.64
N ASP A 189 2.88 14.06 -13.77
CA ASP A 189 2.19 15.30 -14.12
C ASP A 189 2.23 16.40 -13.05
N ASN A 190 3.39 16.56 -12.41
CA ASN A 190 3.60 17.50 -11.31
C ASN A 190 2.77 17.22 -10.05
N ILE A 191 2.25 16.00 -9.87
CA ILE A 191 1.48 15.59 -8.70
C ILE A 191 2.34 14.71 -7.79
N VAL A 192 2.24 14.95 -6.48
CA VAL A 192 2.83 14.12 -5.43
C VAL A 192 1.79 13.62 -4.44
N LEU A 193 2.00 12.41 -3.92
CA LEU A 193 1.38 11.94 -2.69
C LEU A 193 2.21 12.44 -1.51
N HIS A 194 1.60 13.23 -0.63
CA HIS A 194 2.32 13.99 0.38
C HIS A 194 1.57 14.01 1.72
N HIS A 195 2.31 13.78 2.81
CA HIS A 195 1.83 13.95 4.18
C HIS A 195 2.65 15.02 4.89
N GLU A 196 2.10 16.22 4.96
CA GLU A 196 2.80 17.40 5.46
C GLU A 196 2.73 17.51 6.99
N VAL A 197 3.84 17.83 7.64
CA VAL A 197 3.95 17.96 9.11
C VAL A 197 3.01 19.03 9.68
N HIS A 198 2.72 20.08 8.92
CA HIS A 198 1.99 21.27 9.41
C HIS A 198 0.47 21.16 9.27
N GLY A 199 -0.11 20.17 9.96
CA GLY A 199 -1.55 20.12 10.27
C GLY A 199 -2.48 19.83 9.09
N ARG A 200 -1.94 19.58 7.90
CA ARG A 200 -2.74 19.20 6.74
C ARG A 200 -2.78 17.68 6.62
N LEU A 201 -3.95 17.18 6.23
CA LEU A 201 -4.11 15.76 5.99
C LEU A 201 -3.25 15.29 4.81
N SER A 202 -2.88 14.02 4.82
CA SER A 202 -2.25 13.38 3.65
C SER A 202 -3.13 13.52 2.42
N ARG A 203 -2.54 13.89 1.29
CA ARG A 203 -3.26 14.28 0.08
C ARG A 203 -2.42 14.11 -1.18
N ARG A 204 -3.09 14.19 -2.33
CA ARG A 204 -2.44 14.53 -3.59
C ARG A 204 -2.33 16.05 -3.69
N GLU A 205 -1.18 16.56 -4.08
CA GLU A 205 -1.03 17.98 -4.39
C GLU A 205 0.00 18.20 -5.49
N PRO A 206 -0.04 19.35 -6.17
CA PRO A 206 1.05 19.73 -7.06
C PRO A 206 2.38 19.83 -6.30
N LEU A 207 3.48 19.38 -6.88
CA LEU A 207 4.82 19.72 -6.37
C LEU A 207 4.99 21.23 -6.44
N ARG A 208 4.99 21.89 -5.29
CA ARG A 208 4.99 23.35 -5.21
C ARG A 208 6.41 23.88 -5.39
N GLN A 209 6.56 25.04 -6.02
CA GLN A 209 7.87 25.71 -6.19
C GLN A 209 8.58 25.97 -4.86
N ILE A 210 7.84 26.19 -3.77
CA ILE A 210 8.41 26.34 -2.42
C ILE A 210 9.12 25.06 -1.92
N HIS A 211 8.80 23.89 -2.49
CA HIS A 211 9.41 22.62 -2.12
C HIS A 211 10.77 22.42 -2.77
N VAL A 212 10.94 22.93 -3.99
CA VAL A 212 12.08 22.64 -4.88
C VAL A 212 13.43 23.00 -4.26
N PRO A 213 13.64 24.17 -3.62
CA PRO A 213 14.95 24.54 -3.05
C PRO A 213 15.44 23.60 -1.94
N LEU A 214 14.55 22.79 -1.35
CA LEU A 214 14.86 21.87 -0.27
C LEU A 214 14.75 20.39 -0.72
N ILE A 215 14.59 20.13 -2.02
CA ILE A 215 14.77 18.79 -2.56
C ILE A 215 16.24 18.41 -2.43
N HIS A 216 16.47 17.30 -1.75
CA HIS A 216 17.81 16.75 -1.59
C HIS A 216 18.16 15.82 -2.74
N SER A 217 17.27 14.89 -3.03
CA SER A 217 17.53 13.74 -3.91
C SER A 217 16.22 13.07 -4.31
N ILE A 218 16.23 12.37 -5.43
CA ILE A 218 15.12 11.51 -5.89
C ILE A 218 15.62 10.08 -5.93
N TRP A 219 14.82 9.15 -5.44
CA TRP A 219 15.20 7.76 -5.29
C TRP A 219 14.22 6.84 -6.00
N ARG A 220 14.77 5.88 -6.73
CA ARG A 220 14.02 4.84 -7.44
C ARG A 220 14.33 3.48 -6.85
N HIS A 221 13.29 2.70 -6.58
CA HIS A 221 13.46 1.30 -6.18
C HIS A 221 13.91 0.47 -7.38
N GLU A 222 14.79 -0.50 -7.20
CA GLU A 222 15.28 -1.38 -8.27
C GLU A 222 14.14 -2.18 -8.94
N GLN A 223 13.11 -2.51 -8.17
CA GLN A 223 11.89 -3.17 -8.65
C GLN A 223 10.79 -2.17 -9.08
N CYS A 224 11.11 -0.90 -9.32
CA CYS A 224 10.11 0.12 -9.65
C CYS A 224 9.31 -0.24 -10.92
N SER A 225 9.91 -0.93 -11.90
CA SER A 225 9.21 -1.43 -13.09
C SER A 225 8.15 -2.50 -12.77
N SER A 226 8.23 -3.11 -11.60
CA SER A 226 7.33 -4.15 -11.10
C SER A 226 6.33 -3.60 -10.06
N LEU A 227 6.44 -2.31 -9.69
CA LEU A 227 5.44 -1.66 -8.86
C LEU A 227 4.15 -1.49 -9.66
N ASP A 228 3.09 -2.12 -9.18
CA ASP A 228 1.76 -1.91 -9.72
C ASP A 228 1.14 -0.68 -9.05
N LEU A 229 1.36 0.49 -9.66
CA LEU A 229 0.86 1.77 -9.16
C LEU A 229 -0.67 1.85 -9.12
N GLN A 230 -1.39 0.94 -9.79
CA GLN A 230 -2.84 0.88 -9.69
C GLN A 230 -3.26 0.72 -8.21
N GLY A 231 -2.49 0.04 -7.37
CA GLY A 231 -2.78 -0.08 -5.94
C GLY A 231 -2.86 1.26 -5.19
N ILE A 232 -2.02 2.24 -5.54
CA ILE A 232 -2.12 3.60 -4.99
C ILE A 232 -3.35 4.32 -5.54
N TYR A 233 -3.60 4.22 -6.85
CA TYR A 233 -4.72 4.91 -7.50
C TYR A 233 -6.09 4.35 -7.10
N ASP A 234 -6.20 3.04 -6.90
CA ASP A 234 -7.38 2.36 -6.38
C ASP A 234 -7.67 2.76 -4.94
N ASP A 235 -6.66 2.81 -4.06
CA ASP A 235 -6.84 3.31 -2.68
C ASP A 235 -7.28 4.77 -2.65
N ILE A 236 -6.70 5.62 -3.51
CA ILE A 236 -7.11 7.01 -3.66
C ILE A 236 -8.56 7.12 -4.14
N SER A 237 -8.96 6.26 -5.08
CA SER A 237 -10.32 6.25 -5.64
C SER A 237 -11.35 5.76 -4.64
N ALA A 238 -10.98 4.84 -3.75
CA ALA A 238 -11.82 4.35 -2.64
C ALA A 238 -12.20 5.47 -1.66
N LYS A 239 -11.36 6.50 -1.56
CA LYS A 239 -11.58 7.66 -0.69
C LYS A 239 -11.40 8.95 -1.48
N SER A 240 -12.41 9.30 -2.26
CA SER A 240 -12.48 10.64 -2.87
C SER A 240 -12.78 11.68 -1.77
N LEU A 241 -11.75 12.44 -1.38
CA LEU A 241 -11.91 13.73 -0.70
C LEU A 241 -12.09 14.84 -1.72
#